data_AF-A0A402AR45-F1
#
_entry.id   AF-A0A402AR45-F1
#
_cell.length_a   1.000
_cell.length_b   1.000
_cell.length_c   1.000
_cell.angle_alpha   90.00
_cell.angle_beta   90.00
_cell.angle_gamma   90.00
#
_symmetry.space_group_name_H-M   'P 1'
#
loop_
_entity.id
_entity.type
_entity.pdbx_description
1 polymer ?
#
loop_
_entity_poly.entity_id
_entity_poly.type
_entity_poly.pdbx_seq_one_letter_code
_entity_poly.pdbx_strand_id
1 'polypeptide(L)'
;MDIAQQRLVNQRINGERFKQPAEVVRWMGALQAQDYQAALWAIGLRTQAATLTDVEQAIADRKILRTWPMRGTLHFVPAEDAKWMLALSATRLLTRDKRRQEQLELDASIIERTRQLFYDALQGGKRLTRPAMMQLLEDSGISTKGQRGYHLLWYLSSQA
;
A
#
# COMPACT_ATOMS: atom_id res chain seq x y z
N MET A 1 34.29 -13.59 5.73
CA MET A 1 33.24 -12.99 4.89
C MET A 1 32.28 -12.25 5.80
N ASP A 2 32.31 -10.92 5.83
CA ASP A 2 31.51 -10.10 6.75
C ASP A 2 30.08 -9.93 6.21
N ILE A 3 29.08 -10.45 6.95
CA ILE A 3 27.66 -10.40 6.58
C ILE A 3 27.12 -8.96 6.65
N ALA A 4 27.61 -8.13 7.58
CA ALA A 4 27.14 -6.76 7.71
C ALA A 4 27.48 -5.95 6.45
N GLN A 5 28.74 -6.02 6.00
CA GLN A 5 29.18 -5.38 4.77
C GLN A 5 28.39 -5.87 3.54
N GLN A 6 28.16 -7.18 3.43
CA GLN A 6 27.35 -7.72 2.33
C GLN A 6 25.91 -7.22 2.35
N ARG A 7 25.30 -7.09 3.53
CA ARG A 7 23.94 -6.54 3.63
C ARG A 7 23.90 -5.09 3.17
N LEU A 8 24.89 -4.27 3.52
CA LEU A 8 24.95 -2.88 3.06
C LEU A 8 25.08 -2.78 1.54
N VAL A 9 25.91 -3.64 0.93
CA VAL A 9 26.06 -3.74 -0.53
C VAL A 9 24.77 -4.25 -1.18
N ASN A 10 24.22 -5.35 -0.68
CA ASN A 10 23.00 -5.95 -1.23
C ASN A 10 21.77 -5.08 -1.00
N GLN A 11 21.75 -4.18 -0.01
CA GLN A 11 20.67 -3.20 0.14
C GLN A 11 20.95 -1.89 -0.61
N ARG A 12 22.02 -1.83 -1.40
CA ARG A 12 22.48 -0.63 -2.14
C ARG A 12 22.63 0.61 -1.26
N ILE A 13 22.95 0.42 0.02
CA ILE A 13 23.37 1.52 0.92
C ILE A 13 24.82 1.88 0.58
N ASN A 14 25.63 0.87 0.30
CA ASN A 14 26.98 1.03 -0.23
C ASN A 14 27.06 0.43 -1.65
N GLY A 15 27.99 0.94 -2.45
CA GLY A 15 28.21 0.50 -3.83
C GLY A 15 27.29 1.16 -4.85
N GLU A 16 27.06 0.47 -5.97
CA GLU A 16 26.28 1.00 -7.09
C GLU A 16 24.80 1.15 -6.72
N ARG A 17 24.25 2.34 -7.01
CA ARG A 17 22.84 2.70 -6.80
C ARG A 17 22.02 2.46 -8.07
N PHE A 18 20.71 2.27 -7.91
CA PHE A 18 19.79 2.13 -9.04
C PHE A 18 19.59 3.45 -9.79
N LYS A 19 19.16 3.39 -11.04
CA LYS A 19 18.94 4.60 -11.85
C LYS A 19 17.55 5.19 -11.61
N GLN A 20 16.57 4.35 -11.29
CA GLN A 20 15.19 4.74 -11.12
C GLN A 20 14.65 4.30 -9.74
N PRO A 21 13.79 5.11 -9.09
CA PRO A 21 13.18 4.78 -7.81
C PRO A 21 12.45 3.43 -7.79
N ALA A 22 11.77 3.07 -8.87
CA ALA A 22 11.03 1.81 -8.97
C ALA A 22 11.93 0.56 -8.92
N GLU A 23 13.16 0.66 -9.43
CA GLU A 23 14.14 -0.43 -9.37
C GLU A 23 14.55 -0.74 -7.92
N VAL A 24 14.63 0.29 -7.07
CA VAL A 24 14.89 0.12 -5.64
C VAL A 24 13.79 -0.71 -4.99
N VAL A 25 12.52 -0.33 -5.22
CA VAL A 25 11.37 -1.03 -4.62
C VAL A 25 11.29 -2.47 -5.13
N ARG A 26 11.53 -2.69 -6.43
CA ARG A 26 11.61 -4.02 -7.03
C ARG A 26 12.70 -4.89 -6.42
N TRP A 27 13.89 -4.33 -6.24
CA TRP A 27 15.01 -5.05 -5.65
C TRP A 27 14.79 -5.39 -4.18
N MET A 28 14.24 -4.45 -3.41
CA MET A 28 13.95 -4.66 -1.98
C MET A 28 12.72 -5.55 -1.76
N GLY A 29 11.88 -5.75 -2.78
CA GLY A 29 10.59 -6.45 -2.73
C GLY A 29 9.50 -5.63 -2.03
N ALA A 30 9.78 -5.10 -0.84
CA ALA A 30 8.91 -4.15 -0.15
C ALA A 30 9.70 -3.23 0.77
N LEU A 31 9.23 -1.99 0.92
CA LEU A 31 9.77 -1.01 1.85
C LEU A 31 8.66 -0.51 2.77
N GLN A 32 8.89 -0.54 4.08
CA GLN A 32 7.94 -0.04 5.07
C GLN A 32 7.67 1.45 4.80
N ALA A 33 6.40 1.82 4.70
CA ALA A 33 5.95 3.16 4.31
C ALA A 33 4.82 3.66 5.22
N GLN A 34 4.91 3.43 6.53
CA GLN A 34 3.97 4.03 7.50
C GLN A 34 4.30 5.52 7.63
N ASP A 35 5.58 5.81 7.85
CA ASP A 35 6.16 7.12 7.65
C ASP A 35 6.49 7.28 6.15
N TYR A 36 5.77 8.18 5.50
CA TYR A 36 5.92 8.43 4.07
C TYR A 36 7.28 9.06 3.76
N GLN A 37 7.74 10.03 4.55
CA GLN A 37 8.99 10.74 4.28
C GLN A 37 10.22 9.85 4.48
N ALA A 38 10.20 9.01 5.53
CA ALA A 38 11.26 8.03 5.75
C ALA A 38 11.37 7.01 4.60
N ALA A 39 10.23 6.59 4.04
CA ALA A 39 10.21 5.66 2.91
C ALA A 39 10.72 6.31 1.62
N LEU A 40 10.34 7.56 1.34
CA LEU A 40 10.87 8.33 0.21
C LEU A 40 12.39 8.51 0.33
N TRP A 41 12.88 8.85 1.52
CA TRP A 41 14.32 8.93 1.80
C TRP A 41 15.03 7.60 1.55
N ALA A 42 14.46 6.49 2.03
CA ALA A 42 15.04 5.16 1.85
C ALA A 42 15.16 4.78 0.36
N ILE A 43 14.20 5.19 -0.48
CA ILE A 43 14.25 5.01 -1.93
C ILE A 43 15.29 5.94 -2.56
N GLY A 44 15.26 7.23 -2.23
CA GLY A 44 16.18 8.24 -2.75
C GLY A 44 17.65 7.91 -2.46
N LEU A 45 17.97 7.48 -1.23
CA LEU A 45 19.33 7.08 -0.82
C LEU A 45 19.93 5.99 -1.74
N ARG A 46 19.08 5.10 -2.25
CA ARG A 46 19.46 3.94 -3.09
C ARG A 46 19.35 4.21 -4.58
N THR A 47 18.99 5.44 -4.96
CA THR A 47 18.85 5.88 -6.35
C THR A 47 19.94 6.89 -6.71
N GLN A 48 20.44 6.85 -7.94
CA GLN A 48 21.42 7.80 -8.45
C GLN A 48 20.76 9.17 -8.61
N ALA A 49 21.24 10.16 -7.85
CA ALA A 49 20.84 11.58 -7.97
C ALA A 49 19.33 11.86 -7.99
N ALA A 50 18.51 11.01 -7.35
CA ALA A 50 17.07 11.21 -7.32
C ALA A 50 16.67 12.38 -6.42
N THR A 51 15.72 13.18 -6.91
CA THR A 51 15.00 14.16 -6.12
C THR A 51 13.79 13.52 -5.45
N LEU A 52 13.20 14.23 -4.48
CA LEU A 52 11.91 13.85 -3.90
C LEU A 52 10.84 13.68 -4.99
N THR A 53 10.78 14.62 -5.93
CA THR A 53 9.82 14.63 -7.04
C THR A 53 9.95 13.40 -7.93
N ASP A 54 11.16 12.89 -8.17
CA ASP A 54 11.35 11.68 -8.99
C ASP A 54 10.71 10.45 -8.34
N VAL A 55 10.82 10.33 -7.01
CA VAL A 55 10.20 9.23 -6.26
C VAL A 55 8.68 9.36 -6.25
N GLU A 56 8.16 10.56 -6.02
CA GLU A 56 6.72 10.82 -6.04
C GLU A 56 6.11 10.61 -7.43
N GLN A 57 6.85 10.95 -8.49
CA GLN A 57 6.42 10.70 -9.86
C GLN A 57 6.34 9.19 -10.14
N ALA A 58 7.29 8.38 -9.66
CA ALA A 58 7.20 6.92 -9.80
C ALA A 58 5.97 6.32 -9.09
N ILE A 59 5.51 6.94 -7.99
CA ILE A 59 4.27 6.57 -7.31
C ILE A 59 3.06 7.02 -8.15
N ALA A 60 3.05 8.27 -8.64
CA ALA A 60 1.98 8.82 -9.46
C ALA A 60 1.80 8.04 -10.79
N ASP A 61 2.90 7.59 -11.38
CA ASP A 61 2.96 6.75 -12.58
C ASP A 61 2.56 5.29 -12.31
N ARG A 62 2.22 4.94 -11.06
CA ARG A 62 1.80 3.60 -10.63
C ARG A 62 2.88 2.53 -10.84
N LYS A 63 4.16 2.91 -10.87
CA LYS A 63 5.29 1.97 -10.86
C LYS A 63 5.54 1.44 -9.44
N ILE A 64 5.23 2.27 -8.44
CA ILE A 64 5.31 1.94 -7.02
C ILE A 64 3.91 2.06 -6.43
N LEU A 65 3.41 0.98 -5.82
CA LEU A 65 2.13 0.97 -5.12
C LEU A 65 2.35 1.03 -3.60
N ARG A 66 1.50 1.80 -2.91
CA ARG A 66 1.48 1.87 -1.44
C ARG A 66 0.25 1.14 -0.91
N THR A 67 0.44 -0.02 -0.27
CA THR A 67 -0.67 -0.86 0.24
C THR A 67 -0.27 -1.61 1.52
N TRP A 68 -1.12 -2.52 2.02
CA TRP A 68 -0.97 -3.26 3.27
C TRP A 68 -0.71 -4.77 3.07
N PRO A 69 0.47 -5.17 2.57
CA PRO A 69 0.82 -6.58 2.45
C PRO A 69 1.25 -7.16 3.82
N MET A 70 2.55 -7.10 4.14
CA MET A 70 3.11 -7.75 5.31
C MET A 70 2.65 -7.11 6.62
N ARG A 71 2.19 -7.96 7.56
CA ARG A 71 1.87 -7.59 8.96
C ARG A 71 0.81 -6.48 9.11
N GLY A 72 0.03 -6.21 8.06
CA GLY A 72 -1.00 -5.18 8.09
C GLY A 72 -0.48 -3.75 8.19
N THR A 73 0.77 -3.48 7.81
CA THR A 73 1.33 -2.11 7.78
C THR A 73 1.54 -1.64 6.35
N LEU A 74 1.58 -0.32 6.15
CA LEU A 74 1.81 0.27 4.82
C LEU A 74 3.21 -0.07 4.31
N HIS A 75 3.30 -0.50 3.07
CA HIS A 75 4.55 -0.71 2.34
C HIS A 75 4.44 -0.14 0.93
N PHE A 76 5.57 0.34 0.42
CA PHE A 76 5.78 0.48 -1.01
C PHE A 76 6.19 -0.88 -1.59
N VAL A 77 5.52 -1.30 -2.67
CA VAL A 77 5.76 -2.54 -3.40
C VAL A 77 5.77 -2.27 -4.90
N PRO A 78 6.40 -3.12 -5.72
CA PRO A 78 6.29 -3.06 -7.17
C PRO A 78 4.83 -3.27 -7.58
N ALA A 79 4.36 -2.51 -8.56
CA ALA A 79 2.97 -2.62 -8.99
C ALA A 79 2.65 -4.00 -9.56
N GLU A 80 3.59 -4.61 -10.28
CA GLU A 80 3.44 -5.97 -10.82
C GLU A 80 3.31 -7.05 -9.73
N ASP A 81 3.82 -6.78 -8.53
CA ASP A 81 3.91 -7.77 -7.46
C ASP A 81 2.83 -7.62 -6.39
N ALA A 82 2.15 -6.47 -6.33
CA ALA A 82 1.21 -6.14 -5.28
C ALA A 82 0.12 -7.22 -5.09
N LYS A 83 -0.42 -7.75 -6.20
CA LYS A 83 -1.51 -8.74 -6.14
C LYS A 83 -1.10 -10.03 -5.44
N TRP A 84 0.02 -10.64 -5.86
CA TRP A 84 0.45 -11.90 -5.24
C TRP A 84 0.96 -11.70 -3.81
N MET A 85 1.60 -10.56 -3.52
CA MET A 85 2.04 -10.23 -2.17
C MET A 85 0.85 -10.08 -1.21
N LEU A 86 -0.21 -9.38 -1.65
CA LEU A 86 -1.46 -9.25 -0.90
C LEU A 86 -2.08 -10.63 -0.67
N ALA A 87 -2.24 -11.44 -1.71
CA ALA A 87 -2.79 -12.79 -1.61
C ALA A 87 -2.04 -13.67 -0.59
N LEU A 88 -0.70 -13.62 -0.60
CA LEU A 88 0.14 -14.38 0.32
C LEU A 88 -0.02 -13.93 1.78
N SER A 89 -0.16 -12.62 2.01
CA SER A 89 -0.30 -12.05 3.36
C SER A 89 -1.73 -12.06 3.92
N ALA A 90 -2.74 -12.08 3.04
CA ALA A 90 -4.14 -11.87 3.39
C ALA A 90 -4.66 -12.92 4.38
N THR A 91 -4.35 -14.21 4.20
CA THR A 91 -4.92 -15.29 5.01
C THR A 91 -4.75 -15.06 6.51
N ARG A 92 -3.52 -14.76 6.96
CA ARG A 92 -3.26 -14.52 8.39
C ARG A 92 -3.85 -13.19 8.88
N LEU A 93 -3.88 -12.18 8.01
CA LEU A 93 -4.35 -10.84 8.34
C LEU A 93 -5.87 -10.81 8.52
N LEU A 94 -6.61 -11.37 7.56
CA LEU A 94 -8.06 -11.28 7.46
C LEU A 94 -8.79 -12.30 8.35
N THR A 95 -8.17 -13.46 8.65
CA THR A 95 -8.77 -14.45 9.58
C THR A 95 -9.01 -13.85 10.97
N ARG A 96 -8.20 -12.86 11.38
CA ARG A 96 -8.32 -12.17 12.66
C ARG A 96 -9.35 -11.03 12.64
N ASP A 97 -9.91 -10.73 11.48
CA ASP A 97 -10.66 -9.50 11.26
C ASP A 97 -12.17 -9.63 11.48
N LYS A 98 -12.71 -10.86 11.39
CA LYS A 98 -14.16 -11.13 11.53
C LYS A 98 -14.76 -10.54 12.82
N ARG A 99 -14.10 -10.73 13.96
CA ARG A 99 -14.55 -10.15 15.24
C ARG A 99 -14.58 -8.62 15.18
N ARG A 100 -13.64 -8.00 14.48
CA ARG A 100 -13.59 -6.53 14.34
C ARG A 100 -14.71 -6.04 13.43
N GLN A 101 -15.01 -6.77 12.36
CA GLN A 101 -16.16 -6.49 11.47
C GLN A 101 -17.48 -6.55 12.24
N GLU A 102 -17.68 -7.57 13.08
CA GLU A 102 -18.87 -7.69 13.94
C GLU A 102 -19.00 -6.52 14.91
N GLN A 103 -17.91 -6.12 15.60
CA GLN A 103 -17.89 -4.95 16.48
C GLN A 103 -18.19 -3.64 15.76
N LEU A 104 -17.82 -3.56 14.48
CA LEU A 104 -18.06 -2.41 13.64
C LEU A 104 -19.40 -2.49 12.91
N GLU A 105 -20.17 -3.57 13.09
CA GLU A 105 -21.44 -3.84 12.39
C GLU A 105 -21.27 -3.81 10.86
N LEU A 106 -20.21 -4.46 10.38
CA LEU A 106 -19.88 -4.61 8.97
C LEU A 106 -20.12 -6.05 8.54
N ASP A 107 -21.26 -6.31 7.92
CA ASP A 107 -21.54 -7.61 7.33
C ASP A 107 -20.97 -7.75 5.91
N ALA A 108 -21.07 -8.97 5.35
CA ALA A 108 -20.59 -9.26 4.01
C ALA A 108 -21.28 -8.42 2.92
N SER A 109 -22.54 -8.03 3.11
CA SER A 109 -23.30 -7.22 2.14
C SER A 109 -22.77 -5.79 2.09
N ILE A 110 -22.43 -5.20 3.24
CA ILE A 110 -21.83 -3.87 3.34
C ILE A 110 -20.44 -3.88 2.70
N ILE A 111 -19.64 -4.91 2.97
CA ILE A 111 -18.30 -5.07 2.41
C ILE A 111 -18.37 -5.20 0.88
N GLU A 112 -19.26 -6.03 0.35
CA GLU A 112 -19.43 -6.21 -1.10
C GLU A 112 -19.89 -4.92 -1.78
N ARG A 113 -20.89 -4.25 -1.20
CA ARG A 113 -21.37 -2.97 -1.72
C ARG A 113 -20.28 -1.90 -1.70
N THR A 114 -19.46 -1.85 -0.65
CA THR A 114 -18.29 -0.95 -0.56
C THR A 114 -17.27 -1.29 -1.65
N ARG A 115 -16.98 -2.57 -1.89
CA ARG A 115 -16.06 -3.02 -2.94
C ARG A 115 -16.52 -2.53 -4.31
N GLN A 116 -17.80 -2.70 -4.63
CA GLN A 116 -18.37 -2.26 -5.90
C GLN A 116 -18.29 -0.74 -6.06
N LEU A 117 -18.67 0.03 -5.02
CA LEU A 117 -18.55 1.49 -5.04
C LEU A 117 -17.12 1.96 -5.26
N PHE A 118 -16.14 1.33 -4.61
CA PHE A 118 -14.72 1.66 -4.77
C PHE A 118 -14.23 1.29 -6.17
N TYR A 119 -14.61 0.13 -6.69
CA TYR A 119 -14.29 -0.28 -8.05
C TYR A 119 -14.83 0.73 -9.07
N ASP A 120 -16.10 1.09 -8.97
CA ASP A 120 -16.75 2.00 -9.92
C ASP A 120 -16.17 3.42 -9.87
N ALA A 121 -15.76 3.86 -8.68
CA ALA A 121 -15.16 5.17 -8.49
C ALA A 121 -13.70 5.26 -8.97
N LEU A 122 -12.97 4.13 -8.97
CA LEU A 122 -11.53 4.09 -9.28
C LEU A 122 -11.21 3.48 -10.67
N GLN A 123 -12.16 2.82 -11.32
CA GLN A 123 -11.97 2.27 -12.67
C GLN A 123 -11.67 3.36 -13.71
N GLY A 124 -11.06 2.95 -14.83
CA GLY A 124 -10.72 3.86 -15.93
C GLY A 124 -9.56 4.82 -15.60
N GLY A 125 -8.71 4.49 -14.63
CA GLY A 125 -7.56 5.30 -14.24
C GLY A 125 -7.89 6.52 -13.37
N LYS A 126 -9.11 6.56 -12.81
CA LYS A 126 -9.55 7.59 -11.87
C LYS A 126 -8.81 7.44 -10.54
N ARG A 127 -8.78 8.55 -9.79
CA ARG A 127 -8.21 8.62 -8.44
C ARG A 127 -9.11 9.45 -7.55
N LEU A 128 -9.27 9.01 -6.31
CA LEU A 128 -9.99 9.76 -5.29
C LEU A 128 -9.12 9.94 -4.06
N THR A 129 -9.31 11.07 -3.39
CA THR A 129 -8.72 11.29 -2.07
C THR A 129 -9.48 10.47 -1.04
N ARG A 130 -8.82 10.13 0.07
CA ARG A 130 -9.48 9.42 1.18
C ARG A 130 -10.77 10.13 1.65
N PRO A 131 -10.81 11.47 1.86
CA PRO A 131 -12.07 12.15 2.20
C PRO A 131 -13.17 11.97 1.16
N ALA A 132 -12.84 12.05 -0.14
CA ALA A 132 -13.82 11.81 -1.20
C ALA A 132 -14.34 10.37 -1.21
N MET A 133 -13.49 9.39 -0.92
CA MET A 133 -13.90 7.99 -0.75
C MET A 133 -14.83 7.80 0.46
N MET A 134 -14.58 8.51 1.57
CA MET A 134 -15.49 8.45 2.73
C MET A 134 -16.84 9.10 2.41
N GLN A 135 -16.83 10.25 1.73
CA GLN A 135 -18.05 10.94 1.32
C GLN A 135 -18.89 10.07 0.37
N LEU A 136 -18.26 9.38 -0.59
CA LEU A 136 -18.93 8.42 -1.47
C LEU A 136 -19.71 7.34 -0.69
N LEU A 137 -19.14 6.84 0.41
CA LEU A 137 -19.80 5.84 1.25
C LEU A 137 -20.98 6.45 2.02
N GLU A 138 -20.81 7.64 2.62
CA GLU A 138 -21.90 8.34 3.32
C GLU A 138 -23.07 8.66 2.39
N ASP A 139 -22.79 9.19 1.20
CA ASP A 139 -23.79 9.49 0.17
C ASP A 139 -24.53 8.22 -0.31
N SER A 140 -23.88 7.07 -0.20
CA SER A 140 -24.46 5.75 -0.49
C SER A 140 -25.16 5.12 0.72
N GLY A 141 -25.26 5.81 1.85
CA GLY A 141 -25.89 5.30 3.07
C GLY A 141 -25.04 4.27 3.84
N ILE A 142 -23.73 4.22 3.59
CA ILE A 142 -22.78 3.40 4.35
C ILE A 142 -22.02 4.32 5.31
N SER A 143 -22.44 4.32 6.57
CA SER A 143 -21.81 5.10 7.64
C SER A 143 -20.31 4.80 7.76
N THR A 144 -19.50 5.85 7.74
CA THR A 144 -18.05 5.83 7.93
C THR A 144 -17.62 6.22 9.34
N LYS A 145 -18.58 6.53 10.22
CA LYS A 145 -18.35 6.98 11.60
C LYS A 145 -17.43 6.04 12.40
N GLY A 146 -16.67 6.63 13.31
CA GLY A 146 -15.73 5.90 14.15
C GLY A 146 -14.64 5.24 13.30
N GLN A 147 -14.54 3.92 13.39
CA GLN A 147 -13.51 3.13 12.69
C GLN A 147 -14.03 2.42 11.43
N ARG A 148 -15.32 2.55 11.10
CA ARG A 148 -15.95 1.82 9.98
C ARG A 148 -15.29 2.14 8.65
N GLY A 149 -15.19 3.44 8.30
CA GLY A 149 -14.64 3.86 7.00
C GLY A 149 -13.18 3.46 6.81
N TYR A 150 -12.35 3.67 7.84
CA TYR A 150 -10.94 3.29 7.76
C TYR A 150 -10.74 1.77 7.69
N HIS A 151 -11.55 1.01 8.45
CA HIS A 151 -11.50 -0.45 8.40
C HIS A 151 -11.90 -0.97 7.03
N LEU A 152 -12.97 -0.47 6.41
CA LEU A 152 -13.37 -0.84 5.06
C LEU A 152 -12.27 -0.54 4.03
N LEU A 153 -11.66 0.64 4.10
CA LEU A 153 -10.54 1.01 3.23
C LEU A 153 -9.35 0.07 3.39
N TRP A 154 -8.91 -0.18 4.62
CA TRP A 154 -7.82 -1.08 4.92
C TRP A 154 -8.13 -2.52 4.50
N TYR A 155 -9.33 -3.03 4.81
CA TYR A 155 -9.75 -4.39 4.54
C TYR A 155 -9.75 -4.68 3.04
N LEU A 156 -10.34 -3.77 2.24
CA LEU A 156 -10.40 -3.93 0.78
C LEU A 156 -9.03 -3.72 0.11
N SER A 157 -8.16 -2.89 0.69
CA SER A 157 -6.80 -2.71 0.19
C SER A 157 -5.83 -3.83 0.59
N SER A 158 -6.23 -4.67 1.54
CA SER A 158 -5.46 -5.83 2.05
C SER A 158 -5.81 -7.14 1.32
N GLN A 159 -6.68 -7.07 0.32
CA GLN A 159 -7.12 -8.20 -0.51
C GLN A 159 -6.53 -8.10 -1.92
N ALA A 160 -6.39 -9.25 -2.58
CA ALA A 160 -5.89 -9.38 -3.95
C ALA A 160 -7.00 -9.36 -5.00
#